data_AF-A0A934ZA11-F1
#
_entry.id   AF-A0A934ZA11-F1
#
_cell.length_a   1.000
_cell.length_b   1.000
_cell.length_c   1.000
_cell.angle_alpha   90.00
_cell.angle_beta   90.00
_cell.angle_gamma   90.00
#
_symmetry.space_group_name_H-M   'P 1'
#
loop_
_entity.id
_entity.type
_entity.pdbx_description
1 polymer ?
#
loop_
_entity_poly.entity_id
_entity_poly.type
_entity_poly.pdbx_seq_one_letter_code
_entity_poly.pdbx_strand_id
1 'polypeptide(L)'
;MPGVAGEERPLGFRPGSAEVARVAKCVTVPIGLRYEHRGSERPELLMSIGQPLPWTKDVTAARAAHEAAVTGRLDRLDEALRDGSVEGFEALEGMGVGAAAQGAERALAAITRPWALGPSRAR
;
A
#
# COMPACT_ATOMS: atom_id res chain seq x y z
N MET A 1 10.97 -27.56 -5.07
CA MET A 1 9.52 -27.25 -5.02
C MET A 1 9.17 -26.55 -6.32
N PRO A 2 8.29 -27.09 -7.16
CA PRO A 2 7.91 -26.46 -8.42
C PRO A 2 7.17 -25.16 -8.12
N GLY A 3 7.52 -24.09 -8.84
CA GLY A 3 6.98 -22.74 -8.62
C GLY A 3 5.47 -22.72 -8.72
N VAL A 4 4.83 -22.05 -7.75
CA VAL A 4 3.38 -21.88 -7.72
C VAL A 4 2.98 -21.05 -8.94
N ALA A 5 2.23 -21.66 -9.86
CA ALA A 5 1.55 -20.96 -10.93
C ALA A 5 0.57 -19.94 -10.32
N GLY A 6 0.83 -18.64 -10.51
CA GLY A 6 0.01 -17.57 -9.93
C GLY A 6 0.65 -16.19 -9.87
N GLU A 7 1.97 -16.04 -10.10
CA GLU A 7 2.67 -14.74 -10.06
C GLU A 7 2.46 -13.86 -11.32
N GLU A 8 1.40 -14.08 -12.10
CA GLU A 8 1.05 -13.14 -13.15
C GLU A 8 0.36 -11.94 -12.51
N ARG A 9 1.07 -10.82 -12.36
CA ARG A 9 0.54 -9.60 -11.73
C ARG A 9 -0.66 -9.11 -12.52
N PRO A 10 -1.90 -9.25 -11.99
CA PRO A 10 -3.05 -8.86 -12.75
C PRO A 10 -3.15 -7.34 -12.69
N LEU A 11 -3.16 -6.72 -13.87
CA LEU A 11 -3.66 -5.37 -14.17
C LEU A 11 -2.64 -4.24 -14.04
N GLY A 12 -2.31 -3.65 -15.19
CA GLY A 12 -1.73 -2.30 -15.23
C GLY A 12 -2.72 -1.29 -14.65
N PHE A 13 -2.20 -0.30 -13.92
CA PHE A 13 -3.06 0.66 -13.22
C PHE A 13 -3.87 1.47 -14.22
N ARG A 14 -5.18 1.63 -13.97
CA ARG A 14 -5.97 2.61 -14.70
C ARG A 14 -5.61 4.02 -14.20
N PRO A 15 -5.75 5.06 -15.04
CA PRO A 15 -5.42 6.44 -14.65
C PRO A 15 -6.32 7.00 -13.53
N GLY A 16 -7.42 6.32 -13.16
CA GLY A 16 -8.42 6.81 -12.23
C GLY A 16 -7.86 7.27 -10.87
N SER A 17 -6.89 6.56 -10.29
CA SER A 17 -6.28 6.98 -9.01
C SER A 17 -5.49 8.30 -9.16
N ALA A 18 -4.77 8.46 -10.26
CA ALA A 18 -4.05 9.69 -10.58
C ALA A 18 -5.00 10.85 -10.91
N GLU A 19 -6.11 10.57 -11.59
CA GLU A 19 -7.14 11.59 -11.88
C GLU A 19 -7.83 12.09 -10.61
N VAL A 20 -8.20 11.19 -9.70
CA VAL A 20 -8.77 11.56 -8.41
C VAL A 20 -7.79 12.41 -7.62
N ALA A 21 -6.52 12.00 -7.52
CA ALA A 21 -5.49 12.78 -6.82
C ALA A 21 -5.29 14.17 -7.42
N ARG A 22 -5.30 14.28 -8.76
CA ARG A 22 -5.20 15.56 -9.48
C ARG A 22 -6.35 16.49 -9.15
N VAL A 23 -7.60 16.00 -9.24
CA VAL A 23 -8.82 16.81 -9.02
C VAL A 23 -8.96 17.19 -7.55
N ALA A 24 -8.75 16.24 -6.64
CA ALA A 24 -8.89 16.44 -5.21
C ALA A 24 -7.71 17.20 -4.57
N LYS A 25 -6.60 17.39 -5.29
CA LYS A 25 -5.36 18.02 -4.79
C LYS A 25 -4.83 17.36 -3.51
N CYS A 26 -4.86 16.03 -3.47
CA CYS A 26 -4.45 15.25 -2.30
C CYS A 26 -3.16 14.47 -2.54
N VAL A 27 -2.50 14.11 -1.44
CA VAL A 27 -1.41 13.13 -1.43
C VAL A 27 -1.99 11.73 -1.56
N THR A 28 -1.27 10.84 -2.23
CA THR A 28 -1.67 9.43 -2.39
C THR A 28 -0.76 8.53 -1.56
N VAL A 29 -1.33 7.61 -0.80
CA VAL A 29 -0.57 6.62 -0.02
C VAL A 29 -0.72 5.24 -0.67
N PRO A 30 0.37 4.61 -1.13
CA PRO A 30 0.30 3.29 -1.75
C PRO A 30 0.22 2.21 -0.67
N ILE A 31 -0.70 1.26 -0.83
CA ILE A 31 -0.91 0.14 0.08
C ILE A 31 -0.91 -1.15 -0.74
N GLY A 32 -0.09 -2.12 -0.30
CA GLY A 32 -0.15 -3.51 -0.76
C GLY A 32 -0.90 -4.37 0.26
N LEU A 33 -1.80 -5.22 -0.21
CA LEU A 33 -2.56 -6.18 0.61
C LEU A 33 -2.40 -7.57 0.03
N ARG A 34 -2.17 -8.57 0.88
CA ARG A 34 -2.04 -9.97 0.47
C ARG A 34 -2.71 -10.89 1.47
N TYR A 35 -3.59 -11.76 0.98
CA TYR A 35 -4.29 -12.78 1.77
C TYR A 35 -3.56 -14.10 1.65
N GLU A 36 -3.22 -14.72 2.77
CA GLU A 36 -2.45 -15.96 2.80
C GLU A 36 -3.18 -17.07 3.54
N HIS A 37 -3.51 -18.13 2.79
CA HIS A 37 -4.15 -19.34 3.31
C HIS A 37 -3.05 -20.38 3.55
N ARG A 38 -2.31 -20.24 4.65
CA ARG A 38 -1.15 -21.10 5.00
C ARG A 38 -1.55 -22.50 5.47
N GLY A 39 -2.48 -23.16 4.78
CA GLY A 39 -3.07 -24.44 5.19
C GLY A 39 -3.97 -24.35 6.43
N SER A 40 -4.35 -23.13 6.81
CA SER A 40 -5.22 -22.77 7.94
C SER A 40 -6.61 -22.39 7.42
N GLU A 41 -7.68 -22.71 8.17
CA GLU A 41 -9.04 -22.23 7.91
C GLU A 41 -9.21 -20.71 8.14
N ARG A 42 -8.21 -20.05 8.73
CA ARG A 42 -8.15 -18.60 8.97
C ARG A 42 -7.05 -17.96 8.11
N PRO A 43 -7.40 -17.18 7.07
CA PRO A 43 -6.47 -16.60 6.11
C PRO A 43 -5.85 -15.25 6.52
N GLU A 44 -4.55 -15.24 6.81
CA GLU A 44 -3.83 -14.05 7.27
C GLU A 44 -3.88 -12.91 6.24
N LEU A 45 -4.33 -11.71 6.67
CA LEU A 45 -4.22 -10.49 5.88
C LEU A 45 -2.92 -9.77 6.24
N LEU A 46 -2.01 -9.71 5.28
CA LEU A 46 -0.78 -8.94 5.35
C LEU A 46 -0.97 -7.59 4.66
N MET A 47 -0.47 -6.53 5.30
CA MET A 47 -0.53 -5.17 4.78
C MET A 47 0.86 -4.52 4.75
N SER A 48 1.16 -3.86 3.64
CA SER A 48 2.36 -3.03 3.50
C SER A 48 1.99 -1.62 3.07
N ILE A 49 2.31 -0.65 3.93
CA ILE A 49 2.03 0.78 3.69
C ILE A 49 3.30 1.44 3.19
N GLY A 50 3.21 2.13 2.06
CA GLY A 50 4.31 2.89 1.49
C GLY A 50 4.33 4.35 1.91
N GLN A 51 5.35 5.06 1.41
CA GLN A 51 5.48 6.48 1.64
C GLN A 51 4.46 7.28 0.80
N PRO A 52 4.00 8.44 1.29
CA PRO A 52 3.14 9.32 0.52
C PRO A 52 3.81 9.74 -0.79
N LEU A 53 3.05 9.70 -1.88
CA LEU A 53 3.49 10.12 -3.19
C LEU A 53 3.22 11.63 -3.34
N PRO A 54 4.19 12.41 -3.87
CA PRO A 54 3.99 13.83 -4.13
C PRO A 54 2.81 14.09 -5.07
N TRP A 55 2.04 15.13 -4.78
CA TRP A 55 0.99 15.57 -5.68
C TRP A 55 1.58 16.12 -6.99
N THR A 56 0.98 15.77 -8.12
CA THR A 56 1.32 16.33 -9.44
C THR A 56 0.06 16.50 -10.30
N LYS A 57 0.13 17.45 -11.24
CA LYS A 57 -0.89 17.65 -12.28
C LYS A 57 -0.75 16.68 -13.45
N ASP A 58 0.41 16.04 -13.59
CA ASP A 58 0.69 15.08 -14.66
C ASP A 58 0.12 13.70 -14.30
N VAL A 59 -1.03 13.37 -14.89
CA VAL A 59 -1.75 12.12 -14.64
C VAL A 59 -0.96 10.90 -15.07
N THR A 60 -0.20 10.98 -16.16
CA THR A 60 0.58 9.86 -16.69
C THR A 60 1.75 9.54 -15.75
N ALA A 61 2.48 10.58 -15.32
CA ALA A 61 3.56 10.42 -14.35
C ALA A 61 3.03 9.95 -12.99
N ALA A 62 1.91 10.52 -12.51
CA ALA A 62 1.28 10.09 -11.27
C ALA A 62 0.84 8.62 -11.33
N ARG A 63 0.19 8.19 -12.42
CA ARG A 63 -0.21 6.80 -12.62
C ARG A 63 0.99 5.87 -12.54
N ALA A 64 2.06 6.17 -13.28
CA ALA A 64 3.28 5.35 -13.27
C ALA A 64 3.91 5.29 -11.87
N ALA A 65 3.93 6.40 -11.13
CA ALA A 65 4.43 6.44 -9.76
C ALA A 65 3.54 5.63 -8.80
N HIS A 66 2.21 5.71 -8.93
CA HIS A 66 1.26 4.93 -8.14
C HIS A 66 1.46 3.43 -8.37
N GLU A 67 1.55 3.03 -9.65
CA GLU A 67 1.75 1.65 -10.07
C GLU A 67 3.07 1.09 -9.54
N ALA A 68 4.18 1.81 -9.75
CA ALA A 68 5.50 1.40 -9.26
C ALA A 68 5.53 1.29 -7.73
N ALA A 69 4.88 2.21 -7.02
CA ALA A 69 4.88 2.21 -5.56
C ALA A 69 4.07 1.04 -4.98
N VAL A 70 2.88 0.74 -5.53
CA VAL A 70 2.08 -0.42 -5.11
C VAL A 70 2.77 -1.73 -5.48
N THR A 71 3.35 -1.80 -6.68
CA THR A 71 4.16 -2.93 -7.15
C THR A 71 5.27 -3.24 -6.15
N GLY A 72 6.07 -2.23 -5.77
CA GLY A 72 7.13 -2.39 -4.77
C GLY A 72 6.64 -2.70 -3.35
N ARG A 73 5.35 -2.50 -3.03
CA ARG A 73 4.76 -2.98 -1.75
C ARG A 73 4.39 -4.45 -1.83
N LEU A 74 3.88 -4.90 -2.97
CA LEU A 74 3.60 -6.31 -3.22
C LEU A 74 4.90 -7.12 -3.28
N ASP A 75 5.93 -6.63 -3.97
CA ASP A 75 7.27 -7.25 -3.99
C ASP A 75 7.80 -7.49 -2.57
N ARG A 76 7.67 -6.48 -1.70
CA ARG A 76 8.09 -6.58 -0.30
C ARG A 76 7.31 -7.65 0.47
N LEU A 77 6.00 -7.77 0.22
CA LEU A 77 5.17 -8.81 0.84
C LEU A 77 5.59 -10.20 0.34
N ASP A 78 5.86 -10.33 -0.95
CA ASP A 78 6.28 -11.58 -1.59
C ASP A 78 7.65 -12.04 -1.04
N GLU A 79 8.60 -11.13 -0.91
CA GLU A 79 9.91 -11.37 -0.28
C GLU A 79 9.76 -11.84 1.16
N ALA A 80 8.99 -11.12 1.97
CA ALA A 80 8.81 -11.47 3.38
C ALA A 80 8.12 -12.82 3.60
N LEU A 81 7.19 -13.16 2.71
CA LEU A 81 6.55 -14.48 2.71
C LEU A 81 7.52 -15.58 2.34
N ARG A 82 8.38 -15.35 1.34
CA ARG A 82 9.40 -16.30 0.90
C ARG A 82 10.45 -16.55 1.99
N ASP A 83 10.85 -15.50 2.69
CA ASP A 83 11.90 -15.56 3.72
C ASP A 83 11.35 -15.98 5.09
N GLY A 84 10.03 -16.16 5.22
CA GLY A 84 9.36 -16.46 6.49
C GLY A 84 9.39 -15.31 7.50
N SER A 85 9.90 -14.14 7.11
CA SER A 85 10.11 -12.97 7.97
C SER A 85 8.86 -12.08 8.07
N VAL A 86 7.72 -12.67 8.41
CA VAL A 86 6.46 -11.93 8.57
C VAL A 86 6.37 -11.17 9.89
N GLU A 87 7.34 -11.33 10.80
CA GLU A 87 7.42 -10.61 12.08
C GLU A 87 7.47 -9.08 11.93
N GLY A 88 7.91 -8.57 10.78
CA GLY A 88 7.93 -7.15 10.44
C GLY A 88 6.63 -6.60 9.85
N PHE A 89 5.58 -7.41 9.76
CA PHE A 89 4.27 -7.03 9.23
C PHE A 89 3.23 -7.14 10.35
N GLU A 90 2.35 -6.15 10.45
CA GLU A 90 1.16 -6.30 11.28
C GLU A 90 0.19 -7.22 10.52
N ALA A 91 0.03 -8.45 11.02
CA ALA A 91 -1.07 -9.31 10.61
C ALA A 91 -2.37 -8.68 11.09
N LEU A 92 -3.24 -8.27 10.17
CA LEU A 92 -4.54 -7.67 10.49
C LEU A 92 -5.59 -8.73 10.89
N GLU A 93 -5.18 -9.99 10.97
CA GLU A 93 -6.09 -11.10 11.20
C GLU A 93 -6.36 -11.35 12.69
N GLY A 94 -7.64 -11.61 13.01
CA GLY A 94 -8.13 -11.83 14.37
C GLY A 94 -8.72 -10.60 15.06
N MET A 95 -8.63 -9.41 14.45
CA MET A 95 -9.21 -8.20 15.01
C MET A 95 -10.33 -7.70 14.09
N GLY A 96 -11.57 -7.63 14.59
CA GLY A 96 -12.74 -7.20 13.82
C GLY A 96 -12.51 -5.86 13.11
N VAL A 97 -13.38 -5.52 12.15
CA VAL A 97 -13.35 -4.34 11.25
C VAL A 97 -12.73 -3.06 11.84
N GLY A 98 -12.91 -2.80 13.14
CA GLY A 98 -12.30 -1.66 13.85
C GLY A 98 -10.77 -1.65 13.93
N ALA A 99 -10.06 -2.78 13.83
CA ALA A 99 -8.61 -2.82 13.93
C ALA A 99 -7.88 -2.54 12.62
N ALA A 100 -8.44 -2.99 11.49
CA ALA A 100 -7.99 -2.54 10.18
C ALA A 100 -8.20 -1.02 10.03
N ALA A 101 -9.33 -0.50 10.55
CA ALA A 101 -9.57 0.93 10.63
C ALA A 101 -8.55 1.64 11.54
N GLN A 102 -8.25 1.12 12.74
CA GLN A 102 -7.22 1.69 13.63
C GLN A 102 -5.80 1.61 13.05
N GLY A 103 -5.45 0.53 12.35
CA GLY A 103 -4.18 0.41 11.64
C GLY A 103 -4.07 1.45 10.53
N ALA A 104 -5.14 1.62 9.74
CA ALA A 104 -5.23 2.67 8.73
C ALA A 104 -5.17 4.07 9.35
N GLU A 105 -5.84 4.31 10.49
CA GLU A 105 -5.79 5.57 11.23
C GLU A 105 -4.40 5.85 11.78
N ARG A 106 -3.70 4.86 12.34
CA ARG A 106 -2.31 5.01 12.82
C ARG A 106 -1.36 5.30 11.68
N ALA A 107 -1.53 4.62 10.56
CA ALA A 107 -0.75 4.88 9.36
C ALA A 107 -1.01 6.27 8.81
N LEU A 108 -2.28 6.67 8.73
CA LEU A 108 -2.70 8.01 8.32
C LEU A 108 -2.13 9.07 9.28
N ALA A 109 -2.18 8.83 10.59
CA ALA A 109 -1.60 9.71 11.60
C ALA A 109 -0.08 9.80 11.48
N ALA A 110 0.61 8.69 11.22
CA ALA A 110 2.06 8.68 11.00
C ALA A 110 2.45 9.47 9.73
N ILE A 111 1.65 9.36 8.68
CA ILE A 111 1.83 10.01 7.38
C ILE A 111 1.48 11.50 7.41
N THR A 112 0.48 11.89 8.21
CA THR A 112 0.02 13.28 8.34
C THR A 112 0.72 14.06 9.46
N ARG A 113 1.69 13.44 10.16
CA ARG A 113 2.49 14.16 11.16
C ARG A 113 3.19 15.37 10.52
N PRO A 114 3.22 16.53 11.21
CA PRO A 114 3.52 17.84 10.62
C PRO A 114 4.95 18.05 10.09
N TRP A 115 5.80 17.02 10.09
CA TRP A 115 7.12 17.05 9.43
C TRP A 115 7.08 16.59 7.96
N ALA A 116 5.99 15.93 7.52
CA ALA A 116 5.78 15.52 6.12
C ALA A 116 5.18 16.64 5.24
N LEU A 117 4.57 17.65 5.87
CA LEU A 117 4.11 18.88 5.24
C LEU A 117 5.22 19.91 5.41
N GLY A 118 6.17 19.96 4.47
CA GLY A 118 7.19 21.02 4.43
C GLY A 118 6.55 22.41 4.55
N PRO A 119 7.34 23.44 4.92
CA PRO A 119 6.80 24.74 5.30
C PRO A 119 5.89 25.29 4.20
N SER A 120 4.62 25.49 4.56
CA SER A 120 3.65 26.22 3.75
C SER A 120 4.28 27.54 3.32
N ARG A 121 4.73 27.63 2.06
CA ARG A 121 5.09 28.91 1.47
C ARG A 121 3.78 29.62 1.18
N ALA A 122 3.35 30.41 2.15
CA ALA A 122 2.48 31.55 1.90
C ALA A 122 3.14 32.43 0.83
N ARG A 123 2.50 32.52 -0.34
CA ARG A 123 2.50 33.71 -1.18
C ARG A 123 1.36 33.68 -2.18
#